data_AF-A0AA35SEA9-F1
#
_entry.id   AF-A0AA35SEA9-F1
#
_cell.length_a   1.000
_cell.length_b   1.000
_cell.length_c   1.000
_cell.angle_alpha   90.00
_cell.angle_beta   90.00
_cell.angle_gamma   90.00
#
_symmetry.space_group_name_H-M   'P 1'
#
loop_
_entity.id
_entity.type
_entity.pdbx_description
1 polymer ?
#
loop_
_entity_poly.entity_id
_entity_poly.type
_entity_poly.pdbx_seq_one_letter_code
_entity_poly.pdbx_strand_id
1 'polypeptide(L)'
;MNYRFAQLLKRLTPEEEEEVETFTAAIVARRDSPEPPMQTDDISPEELIQLATDSGSFDWLDAPEEDIYSLADGKAVQWNIPL
;
A
#
# COMPACT_ATOMS: atom_id res chain seq x y z
N MET A 1 -26.85 -7.47 8.04
CA MET A 1 -26.47 -8.67 7.26
C MET A 1 -26.78 -8.40 5.79
N ASN A 2 -25.81 -8.46 4.89
CA ASN A 2 -26.01 -8.14 3.47
C ASN A 2 -26.94 -9.19 2.84
N TYR A 3 -28.15 -8.79 2.44
CA TYR A 3 -29.19 -9.70 1.93
C TYR A 3 -28.73 -10.49 0.70
N ARG A 4 -27.85 -9.90 -0.10
CA ARG A 4 -27.24 -10.52 -1.27
C ARG A 4 -26.27 -11.64 -0.89
N PHE A 5 -25.51 -11.46 0.17
CA PHE A 5 -24.55 -12.47 0.65
C PHE A 5 -25.28 -13.71 1.18
N ALA A 6 -26.35 -13.52 1.95
CA ALA A 6 -27.16 -14.64 2.45
C ALA A 6 -27.85 -15.43 1.33
N GLN A 7 -28.18 -14.79 0.21
CA GLN A 7 -28.72 -15.48 -0.98
C GLN A 7 -27.65 -16.27 -1.74
N LEU A 8 -26.41 -15.77 -1.77
CA LEU A 8 -25.30 -16.45 -2.43
C LEU A 8 -24.88 -17.71 -1.65
N LEU A 9 -24.80 -17.63 -0.32
CA LEU A 9 -24.52 -18.80 0.52
C LEU A 9 -25.55 -19.93 0.32
N LYS A 10 -26.83 -19.59 0.13
CA LYS A 10 -27.89 -20.57 -0.14
C LYS A 10 -27.81 -21.24 -1.51
N ARG A 11 -26.98 -20.73 -2.41
CA ARG A 11 -26.83 -21.24 -3.78
C ARG A 11 -25.51 -21.99 -3.99
N LEU A 12 -24.68 -22.09 -2.96
CA LEU A 12 -23.43 -22.83 -3.03
C LEU A 12 -23.72 -24.31 -3.25
N THR A 13 -22.88 -24.92 -4.08
CA THR A 13 -22.75 -26.37 -4.13
C THR A 13 -22.06 -26.89 -2.86
N PRO A 14 -22.17 -28.20 -2.54
CA PRO A 14 -21.47 -28.77 -1.39
C PRO A 14 -19.96 -28.56 -1.43
N GLU A 15 -19.36 -28.57 -2.62
CA GLU A 15 -17.92 -28.35 -2.84
C GLU A 15 -17.51 -26.90 -2.54
N GLU A 16 -18.31 -25.93 -3.00
CA GLU A 16 -18.05 -24.50 -2.72
C GLU A 16 -18.33 -24.15 -1.24
N GLU A 17 -19.28 -24.82 -0.60
CA GLU A 17 -19.55 -24.67 0.84
C GLU A 17 -18.33 -25.13 1.66
N GLU A 18 -17.76 -26.29 1.33
CA GLU A 18 -16.54 -26.81 1.96
C GLU A 18 -15.34 -25.86 1.78
N GLU A 19 -15.17 -25.27 0.59
CA GLU A 19 -14.11 -24.29 0.32
C GLU A 19 -14.27 -23.03 1.19
N VAL A 20 -15.49 -22.50 1.29
CA VAL A 20 -15.80 -21.32 2.10
C VAL A 20 -15.59 -21.60 3.60
N GLU A 21 -16.01 -22.77 4.07
CA GLU A 21 -15.78 -23.20 5.45
C GLU A 21 -14.29 -23.34 5.76
N THR A 22 -13.53 -23.97 4.86
CA THR A 22 -12.07 -24.12 4.99
C THR A 22 -11.37 -22.77 5.04
N PHE A 23 -11.75 -21.86 4.14
CA PHE A 23 -11.20 -20.51 4.09
C PHE A 23 -11.52 -19.70 5.37
N THR A 24 -12.77 -19.76 5.84
CA THR A 24 -13.17 -19.07 7.07
C THR A 24 -12.48 -19.64 8.30
N ALA A 25 -12.33 -20.97 8.40
CA ALA A 25 -11.56 -21.61 9.46
C ALA A 25 -10.09 -21.15 9.48
N ALA A 26 -9.47 -21.01 8.30
CA ALA A 26 -8.10 -20.49 8.19
C ALA A 26 -7.98 -19.03 8.64
N ILE A 27 -8.95 -18.17 8.32
CA ILE A 27 -8.97 -16.77 8.80
C ILE A 27 -9.11 -16.72 10.32
N VAL A 28 -10.04 -17.50 10.89
CA VAL A 28 -10.26 -17.52 12.34
C VAL A 28 -9.02 -18.03 13.07
N ALA A 29 -8.41 -19.10 12.58
CA ALA A 29 -7.17 -19.64 13.15
C ALA A 29 -6.01 -18.63 13.13
N ARG A 30 -5.92 -17.80 12.08
CA ARG A 30 -4.92 -16.72 11.98
C ARG A 30 -5.23 -15.55 12.92
N ARG A 31 -6.51 -15.21 13.10
CA ARG A 31 -6.94 -14.13 14.00
C ARG A 31 -6.64 -14.45 15.47
N ASP A 32 -6.86 -15.70 15.86
CA ASP A 32 -6.68 -16.13 17.25
C ASP A 32 -5.23 -16.54 17.56
N SER A 33 -4.37 -16.60 16.53
CA SER A 33 -2.92 -16.63 16.71
C SER A 33 -2.44 -15.21 17.00
N PRO A 34 -1.61 -14.97 18.04
CA PRO A 34 -0.87 -13.72 18.11
C PRO A 34 -0.10 -13.61 16.80
N GLU A 35 -0.40 -12.58 16.00
CA GLU A 35 0.43 -12.27 14.84
C GLU A 35 1.88 -12.32 15.33
N PRO A 36 2.79 -13.10 14.71
CA PRO A 36 4.18 -12.72 14.83
C PRO A 36 4.19 -11.24 14.46
N PRO A 37 4.83 -10.36 15.27
CA PRO A 37 4.92 -8.95 14.89
C PRO A 37 5.29 -8.97 13.42
N MET A 38 4.51 -8.30 12.57
CA MET A 38 4.88 -8.15 11.17
C MET A 38 6.35 -7.76 11.23
N GLN A 39 7.23 -8.70 10.88
CA GLN A 39 8.57 -8.37 10.45
C GLN A 39 8.32 -7.77 9.08
N THR A 40 7.75 -6.57 9.07
CA THR A 40 8.44 -5.54 8.33
C THR A 40 9.82 -5.60 8.95
N ASP A 41 10.74 -6.29 8.28
CA ASP A 41 12.14 -5.94 8.38
C ASP A 41 12.12 -4.44 8.09
N ASP A 42 12.04 -3.65 9.16
CA ASP A 42 11.77 -2.23 9.11
C ASP A 42 12.96 -1.65 8.37
N ILE A 43 12.83 -1.53 7.04
CA ILE A 43 13.80 -0.85 6.21
C ILE A 43 13.97 0.49 6.89
N SER A 44 15.17 0.73 7.37
CA SER A 44 15.41 1.91 8.17
C SER A 44 15.12 3.14 7.31
N PRO A 45 14.73 4.29 7.89
CA PRO A 45 14.58 5.51 7.12
C PRO A 45 15.81 5.81 6.25
N GLU A 46 17.00 5.48 6.73
CA GLU A 46 18.26 5.62 5.98
C GLU A 46 18.34 4.67 4.78
N GLU A 47 17.93 3.40 4.93
CA GLU A 47 17.89 2.43 3.84
C GLU A 47 16.85 2.80 2.77
N LEU A 48 15.72 3.39 3.17
CA LEU A 48 14.72 3.94 2.24
C LEU A 48 15.27 5.15 1.47
N ILE A 49 15.98 6.05 2.15
CA ILE A 49 16.62 7.20 1.52
C ILE A 49 17.68 6.74 0.52
N GLN A 50 18.49 5.74 0.91
CA GLN A 50 19.52 5.19 0.02
C GLN A 50 18.88 4.54 -1.21
N LEU A 51 17.83 3.75 -1.04
CA LEU A 51 17.11 3.12 -2.16
C LEU A 51 16.52 4.16 -3.12
N ALA A 52 15.88 5.20 -2.59
CA ALA A 52 15.31 6.28 -3.40
C ALA A 52 16.39 7.08 -4.14
N THR A 53 17.55 7.27 -3.52
CA THR A 53 18.72 7.92 -4.14
C THR A 53 19.30 7.05 -5.26
N ASP A 54 19.50 5.75 -5.00
CA ASP A 54 20.09 4.81 -5.97
C ASP A 54 19.16 4.54 -7.16
N SER A 55 17.84 4.64 -6.95
CA SER A 55 16.84 4.43 -8.01
C SER A 55 16.63 5.65 -8.92
N GLY A 56 17.29 6.78 -8.65
CA GLY A 56 17.05 8.04 -9.34
C GLY A 56 15.68 8.67 -9.05
N SER A 57 15.05 8.34 -7.91
CA SER A 57 13.73 8.89 -7.55
C SER A 57 13.74 10.42 -7.36
N PHE A 58 14.94 11.01 -7.23
CA PHE A 58 15.16 12.43 -7.05
C PHE A 58 15.78 13.11 -8.27
N ASP A 59 16.02 12.40 -9.38
CA ASP A 59 16.64 12.95 -10.59
C ASP A 59 15.85 14.13 -11.17
N TRP A 60 14.52 14.14 -10.96
CA TRP A 60 13.64 15.23 -11.36
C TRP A 60 13.92 16.56 -10.61
N LEU A 61 14.60 16.53 -9.46
CA LEU A 61 15.02 17.77 -8.77
C LEU A 61 16.11 18.52 -9.55
N ASP A 62 16.87 17.82 -10.38
CA ASP A 62 17.94 18.38 -11.22
C ASP A 62 17.52 18.51 -12.70
N ALA A 63 16.24 18.26 -13.03
CA ALA A 63 15.71 18.29 -14.39
C ALA A 63 14.96 19.62 -14.66
N PRO A 64 15.57 20.61 -15.36
CA PRO A 64 14.97 21.93 -15.56
C PRO A 64 13.66 21.91 -16.36
N GLU A 65 13.42 20.85 -17.13
CA GLU A 65 12.17 20.61 -17.85
C GLU A 65 10.98 20.28 -16.92
N GLU A 66 11.25 19.77 -15.72
CA GLU A 66 10.25 19.47 -14.69
C GLU A 66 10.08 20.64 -13.69
N ASP A 67 10.77 21.77 -13.93
CA ASP A 67 10.63 22.98 -13.11
C ASP A 67 9.18 23.47 -13.14
N ILE A 68 8.61 23.66 -11.94
CA ILE A 68 7.26 24.19 -11.80
C ILE A 68 7.31 25.71 -11.79
N TYR A 69 6.56 26.35 -12.69
CA TYR A 69 6.43 27.79 -12.78
C TYR A 69 5.07 28.28 -12.27
N SER A 70 5.08 29.40 -11.57
CA SER A 70 3.87 30.07 -11.10
C SER A 70 3.06 30.62 -12.27
N LEU A 71 1.74 30.35 -12.27
CA LEU A 71 0.82 30.88 -13.27
C LEU A 71 0.62 32.39 -13.16
N ALA A 72 0.92 32.99 -12.01
CA ALA A 72 0.66 34.41 -11.75
C ALA A 72 1.75 35.33 -12.31
N ASP A 73 3.02 34.90 -12.22
CA ASP A 73 4.18 35.72 -12.56
C ASP A 73 5.24 35.00 -13.42
N GLY A 74 5.01 33.72 -13.76
CA GLY A 74 5.89 32.94 -14.61
C GLY A 74 7.24 32.61 -13.99
N LYS A 75 7.40 32.78 -12.67
CA LYS A 75 8.66 32.50 -11.97
C LYS A 75 8.71 31.05 -11.48
N ALA A 76 9.92 30.49 -11.45
CA ALA A 76 10.16 29.17 -10.88
C ALA A 76 9.76 29.16 -9.40
N VAL A 77 9.00 28.13 -9.01
CA VAL A 77 8.59 27.92 -7.63
C VAL A 77 9.77 27.38 -6.84
N GLN A 78 10.19 28.10 -5.80
CA GLN A 78 11.20 27.60 -4.88
C GLN A 78 10.53 26.70 -3.85
N TRP A 79 10.94 25.43 -3.81
CA TRP A 79 10.63 24.55 -2.70
C TRP A 79 11.39 25.07 -1.49
N ASN A 80 10.68 25.57 -0.47
CA ASN A 80 11.29 25.93 0.80
C ASN A 80 11.79 24.65 1.48
N ILE A 81 13.02 24.25 1.17
CA ILE A 81 13.72 23.19 1.88
C ILE A 81 14.51 23.89 3.00
N PRO A 82 14.11 23.79 4.27
CA PRO A 82 14.95 24.26 5.36
C PRO A 82 16.21 23.38 5.41
N LEU A 83 17.38 24.04 5.34
CA LEU A 83 18.70 23.44 5.56
C LEU A 83 18.86 22.97 7.01
#